data_AF-U2IU99-F1
#
_entry.id   AF-U2IU99-F1
#
_cell.length_a   1.000
_cell.length_b   1.000
_cell.length_c   1.000
_cell.angle_alpha   90.00
_cell.angle_beta   90.00
_cell.angle_gamma   90.00
#
_symmetry.space_group_name_H-M   'P 1'
#
loop_
_entity.id
_entity.type
_entity.pdbx_description
1 polymer ?
#
loop_
_entity_poly.entity_id
_entity_poly.type
_entity_poly.pdbx_seq_one_letter_code
_entity_poly.pdbx_strand_id
1 'polypeptide(L)'
;MKVEQTQANNGVKQHAIITITQNPGLIKKNGTTTFYQWGRNNAFPGTDAALPQGSIVKGNDQIHINNKIQYPNYFFTTNFVNGKITQTDGLTKFHYFYNLWSMNNIRRGDYDAANDIEVVKTIYDPCPVGFNVPTDGAFSGFTTNGKNKGTMNVNGTNVKATYDINSGHLFWTNSSKTETIYFPASGFRHAENDKIKEANSYGDYWSADPQDYNNGCVMGFSYNEVYPLFLNIRTYGFAVRPVAEK
;
A
#
# COMPACT_ATOMS: atom_id res chain seq x y z
N MET A 1 -16.52 10.42 -36.83
CA MET A 1 -17.68 11.29 -37.10
C MET A 1 -17.98 11.27 -38.60
N LYS A 2 -19.23 11.24 -39.02
CA LYS A 2 -19.65 11.39 -40.43
C LYS A 2 -20.32 12.74 -40.58
N VAL A 3 -19.88 13.54 -41.57
CA VAL A 3 -20.52 14.81 -41.93
C VAL A 3 -21.09 14.70 -43.34
N GLU A 4 -22.25 15.32 -43.56
CA GLU A 4 -22.97 15.33 -44.83
C GLU A 4 -23.21 16.79 -45.25
N GLN A 5 -23.10 17.07 -46.54
CA GLN A 5 -23.46 18.38 -47.08
C GLN A 5 -24.96 18.66 -46.92
N THR A 6 -25.30 19.83 -46.39
CA THR A 6 -26.70 20.24 -46.22
C THR A 6 -27.41 20.48 -47.56
N GLN A 7 -26.71 21.07 -48.54
CA GLN A 7 -27.21 21.29 -49.89
C GLN A 7 -26.51 20.35 -50.88
N ALA A 8 -27.30 19.73 -51.76
CA ALA A 8 -26.81 18.80 -52.77
C ALA A 8 -26.24 19.55 -53.98
N ASN A 9 -25.14 19.04 -54.56
CA ASN A 9 -24.60 19.55 -55.81
C ASN A 9 -25.09 18.66 -56.96
N ASN A 10 -25.93 19.21 -57.85
CA ASN A 10 -26.63 18.44 -58.89
C ASN A 10 -27.44 17.22 -58.35
N GLY A 11 -28.09 17.38 -57.21
CA GLY A 11 -28.92 16.32 -56.60
C GLY A 11 -28.15 15.24 -55.83
N VAL A 12 -26.82 15.31 -55.80
CA VAL A 12 -25.97 14.38 -55.03
C VAL A 12 -25.38 15.10 -53.82
N LYS A 13 -25.55 14.51 -52.63
CA LYS A 13 -24.89 14.96 -51.41
C LYS A 13 -23.60 14.18 -51.20
N GLN A 14 -22.53 14.87 -50.83
CA GLN A 14 -21.30 14.21 -50.41
C GLN A 14 -21.29 14.00 -48.91
N HIS A 15 -20.63 12.93 -48.48
CA HIS A 15 -20.31 12.71 -47.07
C HIS A 15 -18.81 12.56 -46.92
N ALA A 16 -18.27 13.05 -45.81
CA ALA A 16 -16.90 12.83 -45.41
C ALA A 16 -16.87 12.14 -44.05
N ILE A 17 -15.88 11.28 -43.86
CA ILE A 17 -15.56 10.71 -42.55
C ILE A 17 -14.44 11.53 -41.94
N ILE A 18 -14.71 12.12 -40.78
CA ILE A 18 -13.72 12.76 -39.94
C ILE A 18 -13.36 11.76 -38.83
N THR A 19 -12.13 11.27 -38.88
CA THR A 19 -11.56 10.44 -37.80
C THR A 19 -10.89 11.36 -36.79
N ILE A 20 -11.45 11.43 -35.58
CA ILE A 20 -10.82 12.11 -34.45
C ILE A 20 -10.10 11.04 -33.65
N THR A 21 -8.77 11.07 -33.66
CA THR A 21 -7.94 10.22 -32.81
C THR A 21 -7.56 11.01 -31.57
N GLN A 22 -8.12 10.66 -30.42
CA GLN A 22 -7.68 11.22 -29.14
C GLN A 22 -6.53 10.35 -28.63
N ASN A 23 -5.36 10.96 -28.39
CA ASN A 23 -4.33 10.28 -27.61
C ASN A 23 -4.90 9.96 -26.22
N PRO A 24 -4.54 8.83 -25.59
CA PRO A 24 -4.96 8.53 -24.23
C PRO A 24 -4.70 9.76 -23.35
N GLY A 25 -5.76 10.31 -22.75
CA GLY A 25 -5.61 11.38 -21.79
C GLY A 25 -4.79 10.86 -20.61
N LEU A 26 -3.57 11.36 -20.45
CA LEU A 26 -2.73 11.04 -19.29
C LEU A 26 -3.21 11.88 -18.11
N ILE A 27 -4.37 11.51 -17.57
CA ILE A 27 -4.88 12.13 -16.34
C ILE A 27 -4.16 11.46 -15.17
N LYS A 28 -3.50 12.28 -14.35
CA LYS A 28 -2.87 11.82 -13.11
C LYS A 28 -3.88 11.01 -12.31
N LYS A 29 -3.52 9.78 -11.94
CA LYS A 29 -4.36 8.96 -11.05
C LYS A 29 -4.41 9.65 -9.68
N ASN A 30 -5.61 10.00 -9.23
CA ASN A 30 -5.85 10.62 -7.94
C ASN A 30 -6.69 9.67 -7.08
N GLY A 31 -6.38 9.62 -5.79
CA GLY A 31 -7.09 8.80 -4.82
C GLY A 31 -6.26 8.65 -3.54
N THR A 32 -6.92 8.21 -2.47
CA THR A 32 -6.26 7.86 -1.21
C THR A 32 -6.62 6.41 -0.86
N THR A 33 -5.77 5.76 -0.09
CA THR A 33 -6.03 4.45 0.50
C THR A 33 -6.38 4.61 1.97
N THR A 34 -6.93 3.57 2.59
CA THR A 34 -6.91 3.44 4.05
C THR A 34 -5.54 2.96 4.51
N PHE A 35 -5.16 3.39 5.71
CA PHE A 35 -3.95 2.97 6.40
C PHE A 35 -4.30 2.17 7.66
N TYR A 36 -3.42 1.27 8.05
CA TYR A 36 -3.57 0.42 9.21
C TYR A 36 -2.25 0.43 9.99
N GLN A 37 -2.32 0.36 11.32
CA GLN A 37 -1.14 0.01 12.12
C GLN A 37 -1.03 -1.51 12.17
N TRP A 38 0.19 -2.05 12.19
CA TRP A 38 0.42 -3.49 12.08
C TRP A 38 -0.32 -4.25 13.19
N GLY A 39 -1.10 -5.25 12.78
CA GLY A 39 -1.92 -6.06 13.68
C GLY A 39 -3.22 -5.41 14.16
N ARG A 40 -3.78 -4.44 13.41
CA ARG A 40 -5.11 -3.86 13.65
C ARG A 40 -6.02 -4.01 12.43
N ASN A 41 -7.34 -4.06 12.69
CA ASN A 41 -8.37 -4.01 11.66
C ASN A 41 -9.00 -2.62 11.48
N ASN A 42 -8.69 -1.65 12.36
CA ASN A 42 -9.24 -0.29 12.27
C ASN A 42 -8.53 0.49 11.16
N ALA A 43 -9.31 0.95 10.19
CA ALA A 43 -8.84 1.78 9.09
C ALA A 43 -8.66 3.25 9.54
N PHE A 44 -7.54 3.84 9.14
CA PHE A 44 -7.29 5.27 9.21
C PHE A 44 -7.39 5.88 7.80
N PRO A 45 -7.90 7.10 7.65
CA PRO A 45 -7.97 7.77 6.36
C PRO A 45 -6.58 8.05 5.81
N GLY A 46 -6.39 7.92 4.49
CA GLY A 46 -5.15 8.30 3.81
C GLY A 46 -5.01 9.79 3.54
N THR A 47 -5.53 10.64 4.42
CA THR A 47 -5.49 12.10 4.31
C THR A 47 -5.43 12.74 5.70
N ASP A 48 -4.85 13.94 5.77
CA ASP A 48 -4.90 14.83 6.94
C ASP A 48 -5.97 15.93 6.79
N ALA A 49 -6.72 15.92 5.69
CA ALA A 49 -7.85 16.81 5.50
C ALA A 49 -8.93 16.55 6.56
N ALA A 50 -9.69 17.60 6.91
CA ALA A 50 -10.81 17.48 7.83
C ALA A 50 -11.84 16.45 7.33
N LEU A 51 -12.24 15.55 8.22
CA LEU A 51 -13.22 14.51 7.90
C LEU A 51 -14.64 15.09 8.00
N PRO A 52 -15.56 14.72 7.09
CA PRO A 52 -16.96 15.12 7.19
C PRO A 52 -17.63 14.63 8.48
N GLN A 53 -17.15 13.51 9.03
CA GLN A 53 -17.63 12.93 10.28
C GLN A 53 -16.48 12.24 11.02
N GLY A 54 -16.49 12.36 12.35
CA GLY A 54 -15.49 11.77 13.23
C GLY A 54 -14.14 12.49 13.17
N SER A 55 -13.18 11.96 13.90
CA SER A 55 -11.82 12.47 13.95
C SER A 55 -10.84 11.36 14.28
N ILE A 56 -9.63 11.49 13.76
CA ILE A 56 -8.49 10.70 14.23
C ILE A 56 -7.84 11.46 15.37
N VAL A 57 -7.63 10.77 16.48
CA VAL A 57 -6.95 11.33 17.65
C VAL A 57 -5.52 10.80 17.67
N LYS A 58 -4.55 11.70 17.77
CA LYS A 58 -3.18 11.31 18.04
C LYS A 58 -3.12 10.66 19.42
N GLY A 59 -2.77 9.37 19.45
CA GLY A 59 -2.55 8.63 20.67
C GLY A 59 -1.20 8.91 21.30
N ASN A 60 -0.83 8.07 22.25
CA ASN A 60 0.47 8.07 22.92
C ASN A 60 1.10 6.67 22.82
N ASP A 61 2.13 6.44 23.63
CA ASP A 61 2.88 5.18 23.69
C ASP A 61 2.15 4.05 24.42
N GLN A 62 0.89 4.21 24.86
CA GLN A 62 0.12 3.14 25.52
C GLN A 62 -0.46 2.12 24.51
N ILE A 63 0.42 1.47 23.75
CA ILE A 63 0.14 0.68 22.54
C ILE A 63 -0.38 -0.75 22.87
N HIS A 64 -1.13 -0.91 23.96
CA HIS A 64 -1.77 -2.19 24.32
C HIS A 64 -2.82 -2.61 23.29
N ILE A 65 -2.99 -3.91 23.05
CA ILE A 65 -4.09 -4.43 22.23
C ILE A 65 -5.46 -4.01 22.79
N ASN A 66 -5.65 -4.03 24.10
CA ASN A 66 -6.90 -3.58 24.73
C ASN A 66 -7.21 -2.10 24.42
N ASN A 67 -6.19 -1.23 24.47
CA ASN A 67 -6.35 0.19 24.13
C ASN A 67 -6.69 0.36 22.65
N LYS A 68 -6.06 -0.43 21.76
CA LYS A 68 -6.37 -0.43 20.33
C LYS A 68 -7.82 -0.83 20.06
N ILE A 69 -8.38 -1.78 20.81
CA ILE A 69 -9.78 -2.20 20.66
C ILE A 69 -10.73 -1.13 21.21
N GLN A 70 -10.44 -0.57 22.39
CA GLN A 70 -11.30 0.44 23.04
C GLN A 70 -11.29 1.79 22.32
N TYR A 71 -10.18 2.14 21.65
CA TYR A 71 -9.97 3.41 21.00
C TYR A 71 -9.68 3.22 19.49
N PRO A 72 -10.70 2.85 18.70
CA PRO A 72 -10.52 2.55 17.27
C PRO A 72 -10.13 3.78 16.44
N ASN A 73 -10.44 4.98 16.90
CA ASN A 73 -10.07 6.24 16.25
C ASN A 73 -8.74 6.85 16.75
N TYR A 74 -8.03 6.17 17.66
CA TYR A 74 -6.73 6.61 18.16
C TYR A 74 -5.60 5.99 17.33
N PHE A 75 -4.80 6.86 16.72
CA PHE A 75 -3.54 6.48 16.08
C PHE A 75 -2.43 6.53 17.12
N PHE A 76 -2.08 5.38 17.71
CA PHE A 76 -1.06 5.34 18.77
C PHE A 76 0.32 5.63 18.19
N THR A 77 1.08 6.46 18.87
CA THR A 77 2.39 6.90 18.38
C THR A 77 3.53 6.30 19.18
N THR A 78 4.66 6.12 18.52
CA THR A 78 5.90 5.68 19.16
C THR A 78 6.71 6.90 19.58
N ASN A 79 7.25 6.86 20.79
CA ASN A 79 8.14 7.86 21.32
C ASN A 79 9.58 7.59 20.85
N PHE A 80 10.14 8.55 20.12
CA PHE A 80 11.52 8.50 19.63
C PHE A 80 12.40 9.43 20.45
N VAL A 81 13.54 8.92 20.91
CA VAL A 81 14.61 9.71 21.54
C VAL A 81 15.86 9.56 20.68
N ASN A 82 16.34 10.67 20.10
CA ASN A 82 17.48 10.67 19.16
C ASN A 82 17.31 9.66 18.01
N GLY A 83 16.10 9.58 17.44
CA GLY A 83 15.76 8.66 16.36
C GLY A 83 15.66 7.19 16.74
N LYS A 84 15.66 6.86 18.04
CA LYS A 84 15.56 5.49 18.54
C LYS A 84 14.32 5.29 19.40
N ILE A 85 13.73 4.11 19.29
CA ILE A 85 12.63 3.66 20.16
C ILE A 85 13.21 3.36 21.54
N THR A 86 12.64 3.97 22.58
CA THR A 86 13.07 3.68 23.96
C THR A 86 12.58 2.30 24.40
N GLN A 87 13.36 1.59 25.25
CA GLN A 87 12.92 0.30 25.81
C GLN A 87 11.66 0.42 26.68
N THR A 88 11.38 1.62 27.18
CA THR A 88 10.19 1.92 27.98
C THR A 88 8.95 2.21 27.14
N ASP A 89 9.08 2.39 25.82
CA ASP A 89 7.97 2.68 24.93
C ASP A 89 7.01 1.49 24.87
N GLY A 90 5.70 1.76 24.83
CA GLY A 90 4.72 0.69 24.83
C GLY A 90 4.67 -0.15 23.56
N LEU A 91 5.27 0.29 22.44
CA LEU A 91 5.49 -0.58 21.29
C LEU A 91 6.35 -1.78 21.71
N THR A 92 7.50 -1.50 22.32
CA THR A 92 8.44 -2.53 22.81
C THR A 92 7.84 -3.32 23.97
N LYS A 93 7.12 -2.66 24.90
CA LYS A 93 6.61 -3.31 26.10
C LYS A 93 5.32 -4.10 25.92
N PHE A 94 4.47 -3.75 24.96
CA PHE A 94 3.08 -4.24 24.93
C PHE A 94 2.60 -4.77 23.57
N HIS A 95 3.36 -4.65 22.49
CA HIS A 95 2.90 -4.98 21.12
C HIS A 95 3.80 -5.97 20.35
N TYR A 96 4.32 -6.97 21.04
CA TYR A 96 5.29 -7.97 20.54
C TYR A 96 4.65 -9.27 20.01
N PHE A 97 3.40 -9.22 19.56
CA PHE A 97 2.66 -10.40 19.07
C PHE A 97 3.16 -10.89 17.71
N TYR A 98 3.08 -12.21 17.47
CA TYR A 98 3.46 -12.85 16.21
C TYR A 98 2.29 -13.04 15.24
N ASN A 99 1.10 -13.28 15.75
CA ASN A 99 0.00 -13.88 15.00
C ASN A 99 -1.25 -13.00 14.96
N LEU A 100 -1.07 -11.67 14.93
CA LEU A 100 -2.21 -10.75 14.90
C LEU A 100 -2.98 -10.87 13.59
N TRP A 101 -2.35 -10.90 12.41
CA TRP A 101 -3.06 -11.06 11.14
C TRP A 101 -3.13 -12.49 10.61
N SER A 102 -2.24 -13.38 11.09
CA SER A 102 -2.24 -14.80 10.74
C SER A 102 -2.12 -15.67 11.99
N MET A 103 -3.18 -16.39 12.37
CA MET A 103 -3.34 -17.12 13.64
C MET A 103 -2.24 -18.15 13.87
N ASN A 104 -1.84 -18.85 12.80
CA ASN A 104 -0.87 -19.95 12.85
C ASN A 104 0.54 -19.50 12.47
N ASN A 105 0.81 -18.18 12.45
CA ASN A 105 2.13 -17.70 12.12
C ASN A 105 3.15 -18.07 13.22
N ILE A 106 4.15 -18.85 12.84
CA ILE A 106 5.28 -19.26 13.68
C ILE A 106 6.62 -18.75 13.15
N ARG A 107 6.62 -17.95 12.08
CA ARG A 107 7.81 -17.43 11.42
C ARG A 107 7.81 -15.91 11.47
N ARG A 108 8.99 -15.35 11.69
CA ARG A 108 9.24 -13.95 11.40
C ARG A 108 9.68 -13.82 9.95
N GLY A 109 9.40 -12.70 9.30
CA GLY A 109 10.15 -12.33 8.11
C GLY A 109 11.58 -11.92 8.48
N ASP A 110 12.48 -12.02 7.52
CA ASP A 110 13.88 -11.62 7.67
C ASP A 110 14.30 -10.82 6.42
N TYR A 111 15.39 -10.08 6.53
CA TYR A 111 15.89 -9.26 5.42
C TYR A 111 16.19 -10.12 4.19
N ASP A 112 15.60 -9.79 3.04
CA ASP A 112 15.72 -10.55 1.78
C ASP A 112 15.28 -12.03 1.88
N ALA A 113 14.42 -12.36 2.85
CA ALA A 113 13.92 -13.72 3.04
C ALA A 113 12.38 -13.74 2.94
N ALA A 114 11.88 -14.18 1.78
CA ALA A 114 10.45 -14.31 1.53
C ALA A 114 9.83 -15.41 2.40
N ASN A 115 8.66 -15.11 2.97
CA ASN A 115 7.81 -16.07 3.65
C ASN A 115 6.56 -16.40 2.82
N ASP A 116 6.21 -17.69 2.76
CA ASP A 116 5.10 -18.23 1.97
C ASP A 116 4.18 -19.15 2.79
N ILE A 117 4.30 -19.09 4.12
CA ILE A 117 3.39 -19.80 5.02
C ILE A 117 1.94 -19.43 4.73
N GLU A 118 1.05 -20.39 4.98
CA GLU A 118 -0.38 -20.15 4.88
C GLU A 118 -0.83 -19.07 5.86
N VAL A 119 -1.59 -18.09 5.36
CA VAL A 119 -2.22 -17.07 6.19
C VAL A 119 -3.58 -17.56 6.64
N VAL A 120 -3.68 -17.87 7.94
CA VAL A 120 -4.96 -18.18 8.58
C VAL A 120 -5.47 -16.91 9.24
N LYS A 121 -6.39 -16.22 8.57
CA LYS A 121 -6.92 -14.92 9.00
C LYS A 121 -7.41 -14.94 10.46
N THR A 122 -7.20 -13.83 11.18
CA THR A 122 -7.81 -13.57 12.50
C THR A 122 -8.84 -12.43 12.45
N ILE A 123 -9.48 -12.16 13.59
CA ILE A 123 -10.35 -10.98 13.77
C ILE A 123 -9.65 -9.62 13.61
N TYR A 124 -8.31 -9.58 13.68
CA TYR A 124 -7.54 -8.33 13.54
C TYR A 124 -7.11 -8.05 12.10
N ASP A 125 -7.27 -9.02 11.18
CA ASP A 125 -7.04 -8.81 9.76
C ASP A 125 -8.10 -7.83 9.19
N PRO A 126 -7.70 -6.74 8.51
CA PRO A 126 -8.63 -5.76 7.97
C PRO A 126 -9.33 -6.18 6.66
N CYS A 127 -8.97 -7.32 6.07
CA CYS A 127 -9.47 -7.75 4.77
C CYS A 127 -10.89 -8.35 4.86
N PRO A 128 -11.73 -8.16 3.82
CA PRO A 128 -13.07 -8.77 3.76
C PRO A 128 -13.00 -10.30 3.70
N VAL A 129 -14.12 -10.96 3.96
CA VAL A 129 -14.24 -12.43 3.84
C VAL A 129 -13.81 -12.89 2.43
N GLY A 130 -13.03 -13.98 2.36
CA GLY A 130 -12.47 -14.50 1.11
C GLY A 130 -11.11 -13.90 0.73
N PHE A 131 -10.57 -12.96 1.51
CA PHE A 131 -9.27 -12.33 1.27
C PHE A 131 -8.49 -12.11 2.55
N ASN A 132 -7.18 -12.26 2.59
CA ASN A 132 -6.37 -11.97 3.79
C ASN A 132 -5.23 -10.98 3.49
N VAL A 133 -4.60 -10.47 4.55
CA VAL A 133 -3.32 -9.75 4.41
C VAL A 133 -2.27 -10.77 3.91
N PRO A 134 -1.55 -10.49 2.81
CA PRO A 134 -0.57 -11.43 2.28
C PRO A 134 0.65 -11.57 3.19
N THR A 135 1.39 -12.68 3.07
CA THR A 135 2.78 -12.73 3.54
C THR A 135 3.70 -11.87 2.66
N ASP A 136 4.87 -11.50 3.16
CA ASP A 136 5.84 -10.69 2.43
C ASP A 136 6.33 -11.34 1.13
N GLY A 137 6.34 -12.68 1.06
CA GLY A 137 6.67 -13.44 -0.14
C GLY A 137 5.75 -13.15 -1.33
N ALA A 138 4.51 -12.70 -1.10
CA ALA A 138 3.60 -12.29 -2.17
C ALA A 138 4.14 -11.11 -2.99
N PHE A 139 5.03 -10.30 -2.41
CA PHE A 139 5.62 -9.13 -3.05
C PHE A 139 6.97 -9.40 -3.70
N SER A 140 7.60 -10.55 -3.45
CA SER A 140 8.93 -10.89 -3.97
C SER A 140 9.07 -10.69 -5.49
N GLY A 141 8.03 -11.03 -6.26
CA GLY A 141 7.98 -10.87 -7.72
C GLY A 141 8.03 -9.42 -8.25
N PHE A 142 7.94 -8.41 -7.38
CA PHE A 142 8.09 -6.99 -7.76
C PHE A 142 9.53 -6.58 -8.07
N THR A 143 10.48 -7.47 -7.79
CA THR A 143 11.86 -7.39 -8.31
C THR A 143 12.22 -8.68 -9.02
N THR A 144 13.10 -8.60 -10.01
CA THR A 144 13.49 -9.77 -10.83
C THR A 144 14.21 -10.87 -10.07
N ASN A 145 14.83 -10.55 -8.93
CA ASN A 145 15.58 -11.50 -8.11
C ASN A 145 14.91 -11.80 -6.76
N GLY A 146 13.70 -11.28 -6.52
CA GLY A 146 12.99 -11.48 -5.26
C GLY A 146 13.51 -10.70 -4.05
N LYS A 147 14.47 -9.77 -4.22
CA LYS A 147 15.20 -9.11 -3.13
C LYS A 147 14.99 -7.61 -3.10
N ASN A 148 15.23 -7.01 -1.93
CA ASN A 148 15.26 -5.57 -1.77
C ASN A 148 16.26 -4.92 -2.73
N LYS A 149 15.84 -3.81 -3.35
CA LYS A 149 16.60 -3.10 -4.38
C LYS A 149 17.01 -3.94 -5.58
N GLY A 150 16.40 -5.11 -5.78
CA GLY A 150 16.52 -5.85 -7.02
C GLY A 150 16.02 -5.02 -8.22
N THR A 151 16.42 -5.40 -9.43
CA THR A 151 15.92 -4.73 -10.63
C THR A 151 14.39 -4.77 -10.65
N MET A 152 13.77 -3.59 -10.69
CA MET A 152 12.32 -3.43 -10.57
C MET A 152 11.58 -4.15 -11.71
N ASN A 153 10.56 -4.92 -11.37
CA ASN A 153 9.75 -5.66 -12.34
C ASN A 153 8.47 -4.88 -12.71
N VAL A 154 8.65 -3.75 -13.40
CA VAL A 154 7.58 -2.80 -13.70
C VAL A 154 7.37 -2.54 -15.19
N ASN A 155 6.16 -2.13 -15.56
CA ASN A 155 5.79 -1.72 -16.91
C ASN A 155 5.99 -0.21 -17.09
N GLY A 156 7.22 0.20 -17.42
CA GLY A 156 7.55 1.59 -17.79
C GLY A 156 7.49 2.62 -16.65
N THR A 157 6.97 2.26 -15.47
CA THR A 157 6.94 3.14 -14.29
C THR A 157 8.28 3.24 -13.57
N ASN A 158 9.36 2.68 -14.12
CA ASN A 158 10.75 3.01 -13.76
C ASN A 158 11.23 4.32 -14.42
N VAL A 159 10.44 4.89 -15.33
CA VAL A 159 10.63 6.23 -15.87
C VAL A 159 9.83 7.21 -15.00
N LYS A 160 10.51 8.24 -14.45
CA LYS A 160 9.90 9.17 -13.49
C LYS A 160 8.61 9.83 -13.99
N ALA A 161 8.59 10.32 -15.23
CA ALA A 161 7.38 10.92 -15.80
C ALA A 161 6.19 9.95 -15.84
N THR A 162 6.44 8.68 -16.19
CA THR A 162 5.41 7.62 -16.21
C THR A 162 4.94 7.28 -14.80
N TYR A 163 5.86 7.23 -13.83
CA TYR A 163 5.54 7.05 -12.41
C TYR A 163 4.64 8.16 -11.87
N ASP A 164 5.00 9.43 -12.13
CA ASP A 164 4.30 10.61 -11.63
C ASP A 164 2.88 10.71 -12.20
N ILE A 165 2.70 10.34 -13.47
CA ILE A 165 1.39 10.28 -14.13
C ILE A 165 0.55 9.13 -13.54
N ASN A 166 1.18 7.98 -13.28
CA ASN A 166 0.50 6.86 -12.63
C ASN A 166 0.29 7.06 -11.14
N SER A 167 0.96 8.02 -10.49
CA SER A 167 1.04 8.13 -9.03
C SER A 167 1.41 6.81 -8.35
N GLY A 168 2.35 6.06 -8.93
CA GLY A 168 2.74 4.73 -8.44
C GLY A 168 3.28 3.79 -9.52
N HIS A 169 3.39 2.51 -9.20
CA HIS A 169 3.94 1.48 -10.09
C HIS A 169 2.89 0.58 -10.72
N LEU A 170 3.19 0.13 -11.93
CA LEU A 170 2.51 -0.97 -12.61
C LEU A 170 3.46 -2.17 -12.60
N PHE A 171 3.27 -3.10 -11.67
CA PHE A 171 4.10 -4.30 -11.56
C PHE A 171 3.62 -5.39 -12.51
N TRP A 172 4.54 -6.11 -13.16
CA TRP A 172 4.18 -7.27 -13.95
C TRP A 172 3.74 -8.43 -13.05
N THR A 173 2.61 -9.07 -13.39
CA THR A 173 2.05 -10.20 -12.60
C THR A 173 2.39 -11.57 -13.18
N ASN A 174 2.95 -11.61 -14.39
CA ASN A 174 3.32 -12.85 -15.08
C ASN A 174 4.67 -12.70 -15.80
N SER A 175 5.32 -13.84 -16.06
CA SER A 175 6.65 -13.89 -16.70
C SER A 175 6.62 -13.43 -18.17
N SER A 176 5.49 -13.59 -18.85
CA SER A 176 5.27 -13.14 -20.23
C SER A 176 5.08 -11.63 -20.36
N LYS A 177 4.97 -10.90 -19.25
CA LYS A 177 4.75 -9.44 -19.20
C LYS A 177 3.56 -8.98 -20.05
N THR A 178 2.44 -9.68 -19.89
CA THR A 178 1.17 -9.32 -20.56
C THR A 178 0.15 -8.69 -19.63
N GLU A 179 0.34 -8.82 -18.32
CA GLU A 179 -0.61 -8.35 -17.30
C GLU A 179 0.13 -7.58 -16.20
N THR A 180 -0.51 -6.53 -15.71
CA THR A 180 0.03 -5.69 -14.64
C THR A 180 -0.95 -5.48 -13.50
N ILE A 181 -0.42 -5.30 -12.30
CA ILE A 181 -1.16 -4.83 -11.13
C ILE A 181 -0.67 -3.43 -10.73
N TYR A 182 -1.61 -2.54 -10.45
CA TYR A 182 -1.32 -1.17 -10.03
C TYR A 182 -1.21 -1.05 -8.52
N PHE A 183 -0.10 -0.47 -8.06
CA PHE A 183 0.15 -0.12 -6.66
C PHE A 183 0.37 1.40 -6.54
N PRO A 184 -0.56 2.14 -5.90
CA PRO A 184 -0.41 3.58 -5.70
C PRO A 184 0.74 3.92 -4.75
N ALA A 185 1.40 5.03 -5.03
CA ALA A 185 2.31 5.72 -4.11
C ALA A 185 1.49 6.47 -3.06
N SER A 186 0.87 5.72 -2.14
CA SER A 186 -0.06 6.26 -1.14
C SER A 186 0.61 7.15 -0.10
N GLY A 187 1.93 7.06 0.05
CA GLY A 187 2.62 7.52 1.25
C GLY A 187 2.23 6.68 2.46
N PHE A 188 2.43 7.26 3.64
CA PHE A 188 2.18 6.60 4.92
C PHE A 188 1.83 7.58 6.02
N ARG A 189 1.17 7.10 7.09
CA ARG A 189 0.95 7.87 8.32
C ARG A 189 2.10 7.64 9.32
N HIS A 190 2.78 8.72 9.70
CA HIS A 190 4.03 8.65 10.46
C HIS A 190 3.83 8.21 11.92
N ALA A 191 4.65 7.27 12.38
CA ALA A 191 4.57 6.66 13.71
C ALA A 191 4.73 7.65 14.88
N GLU A 192 5.45 8.76 14.70
CA GLU A 192 5.70 9.73 15.79
C GLU A 192 4.58 10.76 15.97
N ASN A 193 3.99 11.24 14.86
CA ASN A 193 3.23 12.48 14.88
C ASN A 193 1.90 12.40 14.15
N ASP A 194 1.48 11.20 13.74
CA ASP A 194 0.24 10.90 13.03
C ASP A 194 0.05 11.57 11.66
N LYS A 195 1.04 12.24 11.07
CA LYS A 195 0.87 12.95 9.79
C LYS A 195 1.12 12.07 8.59
N ILE A 196 0.38 12.33 7.51
CA ILE A 196 0.67 11.73 6.20
C ILE A 196 1.97 12.31 5.66
N LYS A 197 2.86 11.43 5.21
CA LYS A 197 4.14 11.75 4.59
C LYS A 197 4.24 11.05 3.24
N GLU A 198 5.05 11.61 2.36
CA GLU A 198 5.49 10.94 1.13
C GLU A 198 4.39 10.52 0.14
N ALA A 199 3.18 11.09 0.26
CA ALA A 199 2.09 10.84 -0.68
C ALA A 199 2.50 11.21 -2.12
N ASN A 200 2.19 10.34 -3.07
CA ASN A 200 2.64 10.35 -4.47
C ASN A 200 4.14 10.11 -4.70
N SER A 201 4.92 9.85 -3.65
CA SER A 201 6.37 9.61 -3.76
C SER A 201 6.74 8.18 -3.37
N TYR A 202 6.12 7.64 -2.32
CA TYR A 202 6.38 6.29 -1.82
C TYR A 202 5.09 5.49 -1.69
N GLY A 203 5.18 4.16 -1.77
CA GLY A 203 4.09 3.25 -1.42
C GLY A 203 4.58 2.20 -0.45
N ASP A 204 3.90 2.07 0.69
CA ASP A 204 4.22 1.12 1.75
C ASP A 204 3.00 0.25 2.06
N TYR A 205 3.22 -1.06 2.08
CA TYR A 205 2.17 -2.08 2.15
C TYR A 205 2.54 -3.14 3.17
N TRP A 206 1.69 -3.28 4.17
CA TRP A 206 1.87 -4.26 5.22
C TRP A 206 1.74 -5.70 4.71
N SER A 207 2.54 -6.57 5.32
CA SER A 207 2.40 -8.03 5.24
C SER A 207 1.94 -8.59 6.59
N ALA A 208 1.38 -9.80 6.57
CA ALA A 208 0.90 -10.53 7.75
C ALA A 208 2.04 -10.92 8.71
N ASP A 209 3.28 -10.91 8.22
CA ASP A 209 4.45 -11.39 8.95
C ASP A 209 4.96 -10.37 9.98
N PRO A 210 5.24 -10.81 11.22
CA PRO A 210 6.03 -10.05 12.17
C PRO A 210 7.51 -10.12 11.80
N GLN A 211 8.34 -9.21 12.33
CA GLN A 211 9.79 -9.42 12.32
C GLN A 211 10.40 -9.50 13.72
N ASP A 212 10.24 -8.45 14.52
CA ASP A 212 10.67 -8.42 15.91
C ASP A 212 9.62 -7.72 16.78
N TYR A 213 9.95 -7.39 18.02
CA TYR A 213 9.02 -6.72 18.94
C TYR A 213 8.59 -5.31 18.49
N ASN A 214 9.35 -4.65 17.62
CA ASN A 214 9.08 -3.30 17.12
C ASN A 214 8.64 -3.27 15.65
N ASN A 215 9.04 -4.27 14.85
CA ASN A 215 8.94 -4.26 13.40
C ASN A 215 7.98 -5.34 12.88
N GLY A 216 7.27 -4.99 11.81
CA GLY A 216 6.53 -5.90 10.95
C GLY A 216 7.10 -5.89 9.53
N CYS A 217 6.75 -6.89 8.73
CA CYS A 217 7.17 -6.95 7.33
C CYS A 217 6.32 -6.02 6.45
N VAL A 218 6.98 -5.35 5.52
CA VAL A 218 6.39 -4.35 4.64
C VAL A 218 7.03 -4.45 3.25
N MET A 219 6.21 -4.28 2.22
CA MET A 219 6.72 -3.95 0.90
C MET A 219 6.72 -2.42 0.76
N GLY A 220 7.87 -1.85 0.41
CA GLY A 220 8.04 -0.43 0.15
C GLY A 220 8.50 -0.16 -1.28
N PHE A 221 8.19 1.01 -1.83
CA PHE A 221 8.82 1.49 -3.06
C PHE A 221 8.87 3.01 -3.13
N SER A 222 9.82 3.50 -3.91
CA SER A 222 9.89 4.86 -4.47
C SER A 222 9.91 4.75 -6.00
N TYR A 223 10.02 5.86 -6.73
CA TYR A 223 10.04 5.79 -8.20
C TYR A 223 11.18 4.94 -8.80
N ASN A 224 12.31 4.79 -8.09
CA ASN A 224 13.53 4.13 -8.58
C ASN A 224 13.99 2.93 -7.75
N GLU A 225 13.32 2.61 -6.66
CA GLU A 225 13.68 1.48 -5.80
C GLU A 225 12.43 0.74 -5.34
N VAL A 226 12.51 -0.59 -5.29
CA VAL A 226 11.46 -1.46 -4.75
C VAL A 226 12.10 -2.36 -3.69
N TYR A 227 11.43 -2.46 -2.55
CA TYR A 227 11.82 -3.24 -1.40
C TYR A 227 10.69 -4.22 -1.07
N PRO A 228 10.61 -5.38 -1.76
CA PRO A 228 9.53 -6.31 -1.57
C PRO A 228 9.54 -7.00 -0.20
N LEU A 229 10.71 -7.07 0.46
CA LEU A 229 10.94 -7.82 1.70
C LEU A 229 11.57 -6.92 2.77
N PHE A 230 10.97 -5.75 2.99
CA PHE A 230 11.46 -4.75 3.95
C PHE A 230 10.79 -4.88 5.31
N LEU A 231 11.33 -4.13 6.28
CA LEU A 231 10.92 -4.19 7.67
C LEU A 231 10.73 -2.77 8.18
N ASN A 232 9.67 -2.52 8.93
CA ASN A 232 9.43 -1.19 9.48
C ASN A 232 8.57 -1.24 10.76
N ILE A 233 8.56 -0.12 11.47
CA ILE A 233 7.99 0.01 12.82
C ILE A 233 6.47 -0.21 12.76
N ARG A 234 5.96 -1.11 13.60
CA ARG A 234 4.55 -1.57 13.62
C ARG A 234 3.52 -0.47 13.84
N THR A 235 3.92 0.71 14.31
CA THR A 235 3.05 1.87 14.58
C THR A 235 2.90 2.81 13.39
N TYR A 236 3.68 2.65 12.32
CA TYR A 236 3.37 3.34 11.05
C TYR A 236 1.99 2.92 10.53
N GLY A 237 1.33 3.85 9.86
CA GLY A 237 0.12 3.57 9.10
C GLY A 237 0.48 3.29 7.64
N PHE A 238 0.42 2.04 7.22
CA PHE A 238 0.63 1.62 5.84
C PHE A 238 -0.62 0.99 5.25
N ALA A 239 -0.66 0.90 3.92
CA ALA A 239 -1.76 0.28 3.21
C ALA A 239 -1.72 -1.24 3.38
N VAL A 240 -2.83 -1.90 3.04
CA VAL A 240 -2.90 -3.36 2.90
C VAL A 240 -3.39 -3.67 1.49
N ARG A 241 -2.79 -4.69 0.86
CA ARG A 241 -3.26 -5.20 -0.43
C ARG A 241 -3.78 -6.64 -0.25
N PRO A 242 -5.10 -6.84 -0.09
CA PRO A 242 -5.65 -8.16 0.17
C PRO A 242 -5.35 -9.15 -0.97
N VAL A 243 -5.09 -10.41 -0.62
CA VAL A 243 -5.01 -11.54 -1.56
C VAL A 243 -6.09 -12.56 -1.25
N ALA A 244 -6.53 -13.34 -2.23
CA ALA A 244 -7.56 -14.35 -1.99
C ALA A 244 -7.11 -15.37 -0.95
N GLU A 245 -8.01 -15.75 -0.04
CA GLU A 245 -7.82 -16.88 0.87
C GLU A 245 -7.65 -18.17 0.04
N LYS A 246 -6.78 -19.09 0.51
CA LYS A 246 -6.49 -20.37 -0.16
C LYS A 246 -7.53 -21.43 0.17
#